data_AF-A0A956Z221-F1
#
_entry.id   AF-A0A956Z221-F1
#
_cell.length_a   1.000
_cell.length_b   1.000
_cell.length_c   1.000
_cell.angle_alpha   90.00
_cell.angle_beta   90.00
_cell.angle_gamma   90.00
#
_symmetry.space_group_name_H-M   'P 1'
#
loop_
_entity.id
_entity.type
_entity.pdbx_description
1 polymer ?
#
loop_
_entity_poly.entity_id
_entity_poly.type
_entity_poly.pdbx_seq_one_letter_code
_entity_poly.pdbx_strand_id
1 'polypeptide(L)'
;QITVARPDGEETTSLTLDVTPLAQSGEAAETHPIIGAVAPNSPADRADLKAGDLVLAFNGSPTYVFPDLQALIADSIGVRSTMTVWRDGETIETSLVPRVTPPEGEGAIGIAFSIADTATLDTTNGVVYAPGPDLQTMQPQPLSVAIPYAFEQFGEVINIIGSIPAQILQGTADPNMLRPIGPVGVSQAGAELLRESVTENRPMIILNFIALVSISLGLTNLLPIPALDGGRILFVLVEIVRGRPISPEREGLVHLVGLALLLSLMVVVLINDIAHPVTDLLR
;
A
#
# COMPACT_ATOMS: atom_id res chain seq x y z
N GLN A 1 27.40 -11.66 -19.93
CA GLN A 1 28.28 -10.50 -20.23
C GLN A 1 27.49 -9.24 -19.97
N ILE A 2 28.07 -8.30 -19.23
CA ILE A 2 27.44 -7.01 -18.94
C ILE A 2 28.33 -5.94 -19.58
N THR A 3 27.73 -5.08 -20.39
CA THR A 3 28.42 -3.94 -21.00
C THR A 3 27.99 -2.69 -20.27
N VAL A 4 28.93 -2.04 -19.59
CA VAL A 4 28.68 -0.77 -18.90
C VAL A 4 29.24 0.35 -19.77
N ALA A 5 28.38 1.29 -20.16
CA ALA A 5 28.74 2.50 -20.89
C ALA A 5 28.80 3.68 -19.92
N ARG A 6 29.82 4.53 -20.05
CA ARG A 6 29.83 5.83 -19.36
C ARG A 6 28.70 6.73 -19.94
N PRO A 7 28.07 7.62 -19.17
CA PRO A 7 26.92 8.42 -19.62
C PRO A 7 27.17 9.31 -20.86
N ASP A 8 28.43 9.63 -21.16
CA ASP A 8 28.88 10.36 -22.33
C ASP A 8 29.02 9.48 -23.59
N GLY A 9 28.89 8.16 -23.45
CA GLY A 9 28.84 7.20 -24.56
C GLY A 9 30.18 6.85 -25.20
N GLU A 10 31.29 7.44 -24.74
CA GLU A 10 32.60 7.31 -25.40
C GLU A 10 33.39 6.06 -24.98
N GLU A 11 33.15 5.50 -23.79
CA GLU A 11 33.81 4.29 -23.31
C GLU A 11 32.80 3.22 -22.87
N THR A 12 32.93 2.02 -23.44
CA THR A 12 32.22 0.81 -23.02
C THR A 12 33.22 -0.20 -22.48
N THR A 13 33.02 -0.65 -21.25
CA THR A 13 33.78 -1.76 -20.68
C THR A 13 32.89 -2.98 -20.60
N SER A 14 33.34 -4.07 -21.22
CA SER A 14 32.63 -5.36 -21.21
C SER A 14 33.17 -6.24 -20.09
N LEU A 15 32.34 -6.49 -19.09
CA LEU A 15 32.62 -7.46 -18.05
C LEU A 15 32.09 -8.84 -18.48
N THR A 16 33.02 -9.79 -18.63
CA THR A 16 32.67 -11.19 -18.79
C THR A 16 32.68 -11.85 -17.43
N LEU A 17 31.50 -12.18 -16.94
CA LEU A 17 31.31 -12.98 -15.73
C LEU A 17 31.23 -14.43 -16.16
N ASP A 18 32.22 -15.23 -15.78
CA ASP A 18 32.19 -16.68 -15.93
C ASP A 18 31.27 -17.26 -14.85
N VAL A 19 29.99 -17.40 -15.18
CA VAL A 19 29.01 -18.08 -14.32
C VAL A 19 28.99 -19.57 -14.66
N THR A 20 29.27 -20.40 -13.65
CA THR A 20 29.07 -21.85 -13.75
C THR A 20 27.63 -22.14 -13.32
N PRO A 21 26.75 -22.68 -14.19
CA PRO A 21 25.38 -23.02 -13.80
C PRO A 21 25.41 -24.10 -12.73
N LEU A 22 24.70 -23.90 -11.61
CA LEU A 22 24.73 -24.82 -10.48
C LEU A 22 23.69 -25.96 -10.56
N ALA A 23 22.80 -26.00 -11.56
CA ALA A 23 21.94 -27.16 -11.77
C ALA A 23 21.43 -27.34 -13.22
N GLN A 24 21.32 -28.60 -13.64
CA GLN A 24 20.50 -29.06 -14.77
C GLN A 24 19.12 -29.51 -14.26
N SER A 25 18.24 -28.58 -13.96
CA SER A 25 16.81 -28.90 -13.78
C SER A 25 16.00 -27.63 -14.00
N GLY A 26 15.16 -27.64 -15.04
CA GLY A 26 14.36 -26.50 -15.44
C GLY A 26 13.21 -26.19 -14.49
N GLU A 27 13.52 -25.70 -13.29
CA GLU A 27 12.56 -25.01 -12.43
C GLU A 27 12.63 -23.50 -12.74
N ALA A 28 11.46 -22.92 -12.98
CA ALA A 28 11.31 -21.53 -13.40
C ALA A 28 11.70 -20.57 -12.26
N ALA A 29 12.06 -19.34 -12.61
CA ALA A 29 12.29 -18.29 -11.63
C ALA A 29 10.99 -18.01 -10.86
N GLU A 30 10.99 -18.24 -9.53
CA GLU A 30 9.81 -18.06 -8.68
C GLU A 30 9.97 -16.86 -7.75
N THR A 31 8.93 -16.04 -7.69
CA THR A 31 8.89 -14.83 -6.88
C THR A 31 8.32 -15.14 -5.51
N HIS A 32 9.04 -14.78 -4.46
CA HIS A 32 8.71 -15.11 -3.07
C HIS A 32 8.82 -13.90 -2.14
N PRO A 33 8.05 -13.83 -1.04
CA PRO A 33 8.20 -12.76 -0.04
C PRO A 33 9.61 -12.73 0.57
N ILE A 34 10.16 -11.54 0.78
CA ILE A 34 11.45 -11.34 1.46
C ILE A 34 11.25 -10.71 2.84
N ILE A 35 11.94 -11.23 3.85
CA ILE A 35 11.92 -10.66 5.20
C ILE A 35 12.78 -9.38 5.20
N GLY A 36 12.17 -8.23 5.51
CA GLY A 36 12.87 -6.95 5.62
C GLY A 36 13.51 -6.72 6.98
N ALA A 37 12.80 -7.06 8.05
CA ALA A 37 13.33 -7.01 9.42
C ALA A 37 12.66 -8.05 10.32
N VAL A 38 13.32 -8.36 11.43
CA VAL A 38 12.84 -9.29 12.46
C VAL A 38 12.86 -8.59 13.80
N ALA A 39 11.72 -8.60 14.49
CA ALA A 39 11.57 -7.97 15.81
C ALA A 39 12.27 -8.82 16.89
N PRO A 40 13.05 -8.22 17.82
CA PRO A 40 13.72 -8.96 18.88
C PRO A 40 12.74 -9.73 19.78
N ASN A 41 13.12 -10.94 20.20
CA ASN A 41 12.33 -11.86 21.05
C ASN A 41 11.00 -12.35 20.44
N SER A 42 10.74 -12.05 19.17
CA SER A 42 9.57 -12.50 18.43
C SER A 42 9.61 -14.01 18.12
N PRO A 43 8.49 -14.63 17.70
CA PRO A 43 8.52 -16.00 17.19
C PRO A 43 9.52 -16.18 16.03
N ALA A 44 9.67 -15.18 15.16
CA ALA A 44 10.60 -15.25 14.05
C ALA A 44 12.07 -15.18 14.50
N ASP A 45 12.38 -14.31 15.46
CA ASP A 45 13.73 -14.21 16.06
C ASP A 45 14.14 -15.53 16.73
N ARG A 46 13.22 -16.15 17.50
CA ARG A 46 13.46 -17.46 18.13
C ARG A 46 13.60 -18.60 17.13
N ALA A 47 13.04 -18.44 15.94
CA ALA A 47 13.14 -19.38 14.83
C ALA A 47 14.42 -19.16 13.98
N ASP A 48 15.32 -18.27 14.43
CA ASP A 48 16.54 -17.82 13.74
C ASP A 48 16.26 -17.26 12.33
N LEU A 49 15.09 -16.65 12.13
CA LEU A 49 14.78 -15.93 10.89
C LEU A 49 15.50 -14.60 10.84
N LYS A 50 15.91 -14.17 9.65
CA LYS A 50 16.76 -13.00 9.44
C LYS A 50 16.25 -12.14 8.30
N ALA A 51 16.60 -10.86 8.34
CA ALA A 51 16.41 -9.98 7.19
C ALA A 51 17.18 -10.55 5.98
N GLY A 52 16.54 -10.57 4.81
CA GLY A 52 17.06 -11.16 3.58
C GLY A 52 16.58 -12.58 3.30
N ASP A 53 15.92 -13.25 4.25
CA ASP A 53 15.33 -14.57 4.01
C ASP A 53 14.19 -14.48 3.00
N LEU A 54 14.18 -15.41 2.05
CA LEU A 54 13.10 -15.60 1.09
C LEU A 54 12.13 -16.67 1.58
N VAL A 55 10.86 -16.34 1.76
CA VAL A 55 9.85 -17.28 2.26
C VAL A 55 9.29 -18.10 1.11
N LEU A 56 9.72 -19.36 1.00
CA LEU A 56 9.29 -20.26 -0.08
C LEU A 56 7.93 -20.87 0.22
N ALA A 57 7.68 -21.25 1.48
CA ALA A 57 6.44 -21.89 1.89
C ALA A 57 6.14 -21.69 3.38
N PHE A 58 4.85 -21.79 3.72
CA PHE A 58 4.34 -21.80 5.09
C PHE A 58 3.38 -22.98 5.28
N ASN A 59 3.64 -23.84 6.27
CA ASN A 59 2.94 -25.12 6.48
C ASN A 59 2.89 -26.03 5.23
N GLY A 60 3.93 -25.99 4.41
CA GLY A 60 4.00 -26.74 3.14
C GLY A 60 3.21 -26.12 1.98
N SER A 61 2.47 -25.02 2.20
CA SER A 61 1.84 -24.25 1.14
C SER A 61 2.83 -23.25 0.55
N PRO A 62 3.10 -23.25 -0.77
CA PRO A 62 3.98 -22.28 -1.41
C PRO A 62 3.49 -20.84 -1.23
N THR A 63 4.42 -19.90 -1.08
CA THR A 63 4.11 -18.47 -0.87
C THR A 63 4.77 -17.61 -1.93
N TYR A 64 3.98 -16.90 -2.73
CA TYR A 64 4.50 -16.09 -3.84
C TYR A 64 4.45 -14.59 -3.58
N VAL A 65 3.44 -14.14 -2.83
CA VAL A 65 3.24 -12.74 -2.47
C VAL A 65 2.96 -12.59 -0.99
N PHE A 66 3.24 -11.40 -0.47
CA PHE A 66 3.11 -11.16 0.96
C PHE A 66 1.67 -11.33 1.52
N PRO A 67 0.60 -10.86 0.85
CA PRO A 67 -0.77 -11.07 1.34
C PRO A 67 -1.14 -12.54 1.56
N ASP A 68 -0.66 -13.46 0.73
CA ASP A 68 -0.91 -14.89 0.87
C ASP A 68 -0.23 -15.46 2.12
N LEU A 69 1.03 -15.08 2.34
CA LEU A 69 1.77 -15.44 3.55
C LEU A 69 1.07 -14.90 4.81
N GLN A 70 0.56 -13.65 4.76
CA GLN A 70 -0.16 -13.05 5.87
C GLN A 70 -1.44 -13.81 6.21
N ALA A 71 -2.21 -14.22 5.20
CA ALA A 71 -3.42 -15.03 5.38
C ALA A 71 -3.10 -16.40 6.03
N LEU A 72 -2.07 -17.08 5.53
CA LEU A 72 -1.64 -18.38 6.08
C LEU A 72 -1.18 -18.28 7.56
N ILE A 73 -0.50 -17.19 7.91
CA ILE A 73 -0.10 -16.90 9.29
C ILE A 73 -1.33 -16.63 10.17
N ALA A 74 -2.30 -15.85 9.67
CA ALA A 74 -3.53 -15.52 10.38
C ALA A 74 -4.40 -16.76 10.65
N ASP A 75 -4.39 -17.74 9.75
CA ASP A 75 -5.09 -19.02 9.95
C ASP A 75 -4.38 -19.96 10.94
N SER A 76 -3.12 -19.67 11.28
CA SER A 76 -2.28 -20.53 12.13
C SER A 76 -1.98 -19.93 13.50
N ILE A 77 -2.78 -18.95 13.95
CA ILE A 77 -2.60 -18.27 15.23
C ILE A 77 -2.61 -19.26 16.41
N GLY A 78 -1.55 -19.24 17.22
CA GLY A 78 -1.38 -20.10 18.39
C GLY A 78 -1.02 -21.56 18.06
N VAL A 79 -0.93 -21.93 16.78
CA VAL A 79 -0.59 -23.28 16.34
C VAL A 79 0.88 -23.32 15.93
N ARG A 80 1.56 -24.45 16.19
CA ARG A 80 2.92 -24.65 15.70
C ARG A 80 2.89 -24.76 14.18
N SER A 81 3.63 -23.89 13.52
CA SER A 81 3.74 -23.81 12.07
C SER A 81 5.17 -24.04 11.61
N THR A 82 5.32 -24.53 10.39
CA THR A 82 6.61 -24.66 9.71
C THR A 82 6.74 -23.56 8.67
N MET A 83 7.95 -23.02 8.54
CA MET A 83 8.27 -22.03 7.54
C MET A 83 9.54 -22.47 6.81
N THR A 84 9.45 -22.50 5.48
CA THR A 84 10.56 -22.87 4.61
C THR A 84 11.09 -21.60 4.00
N VAL A 85 12.36 -21.29 4.27
CA VAL A 85 13.04 -20.11 3.75
C VAL A 85 14.25 -20.48 2.92
N TRP A 86 14.63 -19.60 2.01
CA TRP A 86 15.91 -19.65 1.32
C TRP A 86 16.83 -18.59 1.89
N ARG A 87 18.05 -18.99 2.26
CA ARG A 87 19.11 -18.12 2.81
C ARG A 87 20.46 -18.63 2.31
N ASP A 88 21.27 -17.74 1.75
CA ASP A 88 22.67 -18.01 1.35
C ASP A 88 22.85 -19.25 0.45
N GLY A 89 21.88 -19.54 -0.43
CA GLY A 89 21.95 -20.70 -1.33
C GLY A 89 21.30 -21.99 -0.80
N GLU A 90 20.87 -22.01 0.46
CA GLU A 90 20.29 -23.18 1.10
C GLU A 90 18.82 -22.98 1.48
N THR A 91 18.05 -24.07 1.41
CA THR A 91 16.68 -24.12 1.92
C THR A 91 16.71 -24.53 3.39
N ILE A 92 16.23 -23.64 4.26
CA ILE A 92 16.16 -23.82 5.70
C ILE A 92 14.69 -23.97 6.09
N GLU A 93 14.35 -25.08 6.75
CA GLU A 93 13.05 -25.25 7.38
C GLU A 93 13.15 -24.93 8.87
N THR A 94 12.28 -24.05 9.35
CA THR A 94 12.20 -23.68 10.76
C THR A 94 10.76 -23.80 11.28
N SER A 95 10.61 -23.86 12.60
CA SER A 95 9.29 -23.94 13.24
C SER A 95 9.08 -22.77 14.18
N LEU A 96 7.88 -22.20 14.14
CA LEU A 96 7.49 -21.05 14.95
C LEU A 96 6.02 -21.18 15.39
N VAL A 97 5.61 -20.34 16.34
CA VAL A 97 4.22 -20.28 16.81
C VAL A 97 3.74 -18.84 16.70
N PRO A 98 2.81 -18.51 15.78
CA PRO A 98 2.25 -17.17 15.67
C PRO A 98 1.52 -16.77 16.96
N ARG A 99 1.76 -15.55 17.44
CA ARG A 99 1.18 -15.05 18.69
C ARG A 99 -0.29 -14.70 18.52
N VAL A 100 -1.10 -15.07 19.52
CA VAL A 100 -2.52 -14.65 19.63
C VAL A 100 -2.65 -13.15 19.88
N THR A 101 -1.71 -12.57 20.62
CA THR A 101 -1.70 -11.14 20.96
C THR A 101 -0.27 -10.62 20.78
N PRO A 102 0.10 -10.16 19.58
CA PRO A 102 1.40 -9.54 19.36
C PRO A 102 1.48 -8.17 20.06
N PRO A 103 2.70 -7.71 20.42
CA PRO A 103 2.95 -6.33 20.83
C PRO A 103 2.52 -5.32 19.76
N GLU A 104 2.29 -4.09 20.19
CA GLU A 104 1.95 -2.97 19.31
C GLU A 104 3.06 -2.72 18.28
N GLY A 105 2.70 -2.60 17.00
CA GLY A 105 3.65 -2.46 15.89
C GLY A 105 4.30 -3.76 15.40
N GLU A 106 3.86 -4.93 15.88
CA GLU A 106 4.38 -6.23 15.42
C GLU A 106 3.28 -7.13 14.85
N GLY A 107 3.60 -7.86 13.77
CA GLY A 107 2.77 -8.97 13.31
C GLY A 107 2.80 -10.18 14.27
N ALA A 108 1.91 -11.15 14.03
CA ALA A 108 1.80 -12.35 14.87
C ALA A 108 3.14 -13.09 15.06
N ILE A 109 4.01 -13.07 14.05
CA ILE A 109 5.35 -13.69 14.08
C ILE A 109 6.51 -12.69 14.24
N GLY A 110 6.23 -11.38 14.19
CA GLY A 110 7.23 -10.32 14.40
C GLY A 110 8.24 -10.15 13.25
N ILE A 111 7.78 -10.25 12.00
CA ILE A 111 8.56 -9.86 10.82
C ILE A 111 7.98 -8.57 10.22
N ALA A 112 8.83 -7.76 9.60
CA ALA A 112 8.46 -6.62 8.77
C ALA A 112 8.95 -6.84 7.33
N PHE A 113 8.28 -6.20 6.38
CA PHE A 113 8.56 -6.38 4.95
C PHE A 113 9.58 -5.35 4.47
N SER A 114 10.38 -5.77 3.50
CA SER A 114 11.22 -4.86 2.73
C SER A 114 10.34 -4.16 1.70
N ILE A 115 10.64 -2.89 1.39
CA ILE A 115 10.07 -2.09 0.28
C ILE A 115 10.14 -2.77 -1.10
N ALA A 116 10.85 -3.89 -1.22
CA ALA A 116 10.77 -4.82 -2.32
C ALA A 116 9.91 -6.02 -1.87
N ASP A 117 8.58 -5.94 -2.03
CA ASP A 117 7.60 -6.87 -1.43
C ASP A 117 7.80 -8.36 -1.79
N THR A 118 8.63 -8.63 -2.79
CA THR A 118 9.03 -9.97 -3.20
C THR A 118 10.44 -9.95 -3.77
N ALA A 119 11.15 -11.08 -3.75
CA ALA A 119 12.33 -11.27 -4.57
C ALA A 119 12.18 -12.55 -5.40
N THR A 120 12.63 -12.52 -6.65
CA THR A 120 12.63 -13.68 -7.53
C THR A 120 13.87 -14.51 -7.29
N LEU A 121 13.68 -15.75 -6.83
CA LEU A 121 14.73 -16.75 -6.73
C LEU A 121 14.84 -17.49 -8.06
N ASP A 122 15.97 -17.31 -8.75
CA ASP A 122 16.36 -18.16 -9.86
C ASP A 122 17.22 -19.31 -9.32
N THR A 123 16.58 -20.45 -9.04
CA THR A 123 17.22 -21.67 -8.53
C THR A 123 18.19 -22.29 -9.54
N THR A 124 18.09 -21.96 -10.83
CA THR A 124 19.02 -22.46 -11.87
C THR A 124 20.39 -21.80 -11.72
N ASN A 125 20.41 -20.51 -11.34
CA ASN A 125 21.62 -19.70 -11.22
C ASN A 125 22.01 -19.35 -9.78
N GLY A 126 21.18 -19.69 -8.79
CA GLY A 126 21.36 -19.32 -7.38
C GLY A 126 21.28 -17.81 -7.13
N VAL A 127 20.64 -17.08 -8.04
CA VAL A 127 20.55 -15.62 -8.02
C VAL A 127 19.21 -15.21 -7.43
N VAL A 128 19.25 -14.33 -6.44
CA VAL A 128 18.06 -13.66 -5.93
C VAL A 128 17.97 -12.28 -6.55
N TYR A 129 16.91 -12.06 -7.32
CA TYR A 129 16.50 -10.76 -7.81
C TYR A 129 15.50 -10.17 -6.82
N ALA A 130 15.98 -9.42 -5.83
CA ALA A 130 15.10 -8.45 -5.21
C ALA A 130 14.91 -7.30 -6.21
N PRO A 131 13.68 -6.84 -6.51
CA PRO A 131 13.51 -5.50 -7.04
C PRO A 131 14.31 -4.59 -6.11
N GLY A 132 15.42 -4.03 -6.59
CA GLY A 132 16.10 -2.99 -5.83
C GLY A 132 15.12 -1.84 -5.57
N PRO A 133 15.42 -0.92 -4.64
CA PRO A 133 14.71 0.36 -4.61
C PRO A 133 14.74 0.86 -6.04
N ASP A 134 13.56 0.97 -6.69
CA ASP A 134 13.40 1.18 -8.12
C ASP A 134 14.58 2.01 -8.65
N LEU A 135 15.58 1.36 -9.27
CA LEU A 135 16.55 2.07 -10.12
C LEU A 135 15.86 2.48 -11.43
N GLN A 136 14.54 2.63 -11.40
CA GLN A 136 13.78 3.42 -12.35
C GLN A 136 14.22 4.86 -12.17
N THR A 137 15.36 5.17 -12.76
CA THR A 137 15.62 6.52 -13.25
C THR A 137 14.36 6.96 -13.98
N MET A 138 13.59 7.87 -13.37
CA MET A 138 12.39 8.40 -13.97
C MET A 138 12.78 9.01 -15.31
N GLN A 139 12.36 8.37 -16.39
CA GLN A 139 12.62 8.90 -17.71
C GLN A 139 11.55 9.93 -18.04
N PRO A 140 11.93 11.16 -18.43
CA PRO A 140 10.97 12.14 -18.90
C PRO A 140 10.17 11.56 -20.07
N GLN A 141 8.86 11.46 -19.90
CA GLN A 141 7.97 11.03 -20.97
C GLN A 141 7.53 12.25 -21.80
N PRO A 142 7.34 12.10 -23.13
CA PRO A 142 6.76 13.15 -23.93
C PRO A 142 5.33 13.47 -23.45
N LEU A 143 4.90 14.72 -23.61
CA LEU A 143 3.55 15.17 -23.18
C LEU A 143 2.42 14.34 -23.81
N SER A 144 2.65 13.79 -25.01
CA SER A 144 1.70 12.90 -25.69
C SER A 144 1.44 11.60 -24.92
N VAL A 145 2.38 11.14 -24.10
CA VAL A 145 2.22 9.96 -23.23
C VAL A 145 1.81 10.40 -21.83
N ALA A 146 2.44 11.44 -21.29
CA ALA A 146 2.20 11.88 -19.92
C ALA A 146 0.77 12.40 -19.67
N ILE A 147 0.17 13.13 -20.63
CA ILE A 147 -1.18 13.67 -20.46
C ILE A 147 -2.24 12.56 -20.42
N PRO A 148 -2.32 11.63 -21.41
CA PRO A 148 -3.26 10.50 -21.31
C PRO A 148 -3.06 9.66 -20.06
N TYR A 149 -1.80 9.38 -19.70
CA TYR A 149 -1.47 8.64 -18.49
C TYR A 149 -1.99 9.36 -17.23
N ALA A 150 -1.87 10.69 -17.15
CA ALA A 150 -2.42 11.44 -16.01
C ALA A 150 -3.95 11.31 -15.90
N PHE A 151 -4.69 11.24 -17.01
CA PHE A 151 -6.13 10.99 -16.99
C PHE A 151 -6.48 9.55 -16.60
N GLU A 152 -5.68 8.58 -17.01
CA GLU A 152 -5.80 7.18 -16.59
C GLU A 152 -5.61 7.06 -15.07
N GLN A 153 -4.51 7.61 -14.54
CA GLN A 153 -4.23 7.66 -13.11
C GLN A 153 -5.33 8.39 -12.32
N PHE A 154 -5.83 9.52 -12.84
CA PHE A 154 -6.97 10.20 -12.24
C PHE A 154 -8.20 9.29 -12.17
N GLY A 155 -8.50 8.56 -13.26
CA GLY A 155 -9.59 7.59 -13.33
C GLY A 155 -9.43 6.44 -12.34
N GLU A 156 -8.21 5.91 -12.18
CA GLU A 156 -7.89 4.88 -11.18
C GLU A 156 -8.20 5.37 -9.77
N VAL A 157 -7.73 6.56 -9.39
CA VAL A 157 -8.01 7.12 -8.06
C VAL A 157 -9.51 7.31 -7.83
N ILE A 158 -10.25 7.79 -8.83
CA ILE A 158 -11.72 7.90 -8.75
C ILE A 158 -12.37 6.52 -8.57
N ASN A 159 -11.92 5.49 -9.28
CA ASN A 159 -12.43 4.13 -9.17
C ASN A 159 -12.15 3.53 -7.78
N ILE A 160 -10.94 3.75 -7.24
CA ILE A 160 -10.57 3.31 -5.89
C ILE A 160 -11.56 3.91 -4.89
N ILE A 161 -11.71 5.24 -4.87
CA ILE A 161 -12.60 5.92 -3.91
C ILE A 161 -14.06 5.49 -4.12
N GLY A 162 -14.51 5.41 -5.37
CA GLY A 162 -15.87 5.00 -5.72
C GLY A 162 -16.21 3.55 -5.38
N SER A 163 -15.20 2.68 -5.26
CA SER A 163 -15.40 1.27 -4.91
C SER A 163 -15.59 1.05 -3.40
N ILE A 164 -15.12 1.97 -2.55
CA ILE A 164 -15.17 1.83 -1.08
C ILE A 164 -16.60 1.52 -0.57
N PRO A 165 -17.66 2.24 -0.97
CA PRO A 165 -19.02 1.93 -0.52
C PRO A 165 -19.46 0.51 -0.89
N ALA A 166 -19.08 0.02 -2.08
CA ALA A 166 -19.40 -1.33 -2.51
C ALA A 166 -18.66 -2.38 -1.67
N GLN A 167 -17.39 -2.14 -1.35
CA GLN A 167 -16.59 -3.02 -0.48
C GLN A 167 -17.15 -3.08 0.95
N ILE A 168 -17.62 -1.94 1.49
CA ILE A 168 -18.30 -1.89 2.79
C ILE A 168 -19.57 -2.74 2.77
N LEU A 169 -20.41 -2.58 1.75
CA LEU A 169 -21.67 -3.33 1.62
C LEU A 169 -21.44 -4.84 1.44
N GLN A 170 -20.33 -5.21 0.80
CA GLN A 170 -19.95 -6.61 0.57
C GLN A 170 -19.20 -7.22 1.77
N GLY A 171 -18.83 -6.42 2.78
CA GLY A 171 -18.06 -6.87 3.95
C GLY A 171 -16.61 -7.26 3.62
N THR A 172 -16.10 -6.85 2.46
CA THR A 172 -14.72 -7.12 2.02
C THR A 172 -13.74 -6.01 2.38
N ALA A 173 -14.25 -4.88 2.86
CA ALA A 173 -13.41 -3.76 3.27
C ALA A 173 -12.71 -4.04 4.61
N ASP A 174 -11.40 -3.76 4.66
CA ASP A 174 -10.61 -3.84 5.88
C ASP A 174 -11.13 -2.81 6.91
N PRO A 175 -11.57 -3.25 8.10
CA PRO A 175 -12.04 -2.37 9.17
C PRO A 175 -11.04 -1.27 9.56
N ASN A 176 -9.74 -1.51 9.42
CA ASN A 176 -8.69 -0.53 9.73
C ASN A 176 -8.60 0.57 8.67
N MET A 177 -8.96 0.27 7.41
CA MET A 177 -8.96 1.21 6.29
C MET A 177 -10.25 2.04 6.19
N LEU A 178 -11.31 1.64 6.90
CA LEU A 178 -12.62 2.31 6.89
C LEU A 178 -12.73 3.49 7.85
N ARG A 179 -11.66 3.79 8.59
CA ARG A 179 -11.66 4.89 9.54
C ARG A 179 -11.76 6.24 8.81
N PRO A 180 -12.73 7.11 9.15
CA PRO A 180 -12.75 8.48 8.66
C PRO A 180 -11.51 9.24 9.15
N ILE A 181 -10.77 9.84 8.21
CA ILE A 181 -9.58 10.66 8.49
C ILE A 181 -9.96 12.12 8.33
N GLY A 182 -9.73 12.92 9.36
CA GLY A 182 -9.99 14.36 9.36
C GLY A 182 -8.76 15.19 8.96
N PRO A 183 -8.86 16.53 9.04
CA PRO A 183 -7.76 17.42 8.67
C PRO A 183 -6.47 17.17 9.47
N VAL A 184 -6.60 16.81 10.75
CA VAL A 184 -5.44 16.48 11.60
C VAL A 184 -4.81 15.16 11.15
N GLY A 185 -5.60 14.11 10.92
CA GLY A 185 -5.08 12.85 10.41
C GLY A 185 -4.40 12.98 9.05
N VAL A 186 -4.98 13.77 8.13
CA VAL A 186 -4.37 14.09 6.83
C VAL A 186 -3.03 14.83 7.02
N SER A 187 -2.96 15.77 7.97
CA SER A 187 -1.70 16.48 8.26
C SER A 187 -0.62 15.56 8.85
N GLN A 188 -1.01 14.59 9.68
CA GLN A 188 -0.10 13.60 10.25
C GLN A 188 0.43 12.65 9.18
N ALA A 189 -0.47 12.08 8.36
CA ALA A 189 -0.10 11.22 7.23
C ALA A 189 0.78 11.97 6.23
N GLY A 190 0.43 13.22 5.90
CA GLY A 190 1.23 14.05 5.01
C GLY A 190 2.61 14.37 5.57
N ALA A 191 2.75 14.57 6.88
CA ALA A 191 4.05 14.79 7.51
C ALA A 191 4.94 13.53 7.44
N GLU A 192 4.35 12.35 7.63
CA GLU A 192 5.08 11.09 7.55
C GLU A 192 5.51 10.77 6.12
N LEU A 193 4.59 10.85 5.17
CA LEU A 193 4.87 10.65 3.75
C LEU A 193 5.84 11.68 3.19
N LEU A 194 5.84 12.91 3.72
CA LEU A 194 6.85 13.92 3.37
C LEU A 194 8.23 13.54 3.91
N ARG A 195 8.33 13.04 5.15
CA ARG A 195 9.61 12.55 5.70
C ARG A 195 10.13 11.40 4.86
N GLU A 196 9.30 10.41 4.58
CA GLU A 196 9.64 9.27 3.71
C GLU A 196 10.09 9.74 2.33
N SER A 197 9.34 10.64 1.70
CA SER A 197 9.68 11.21 0.40
C SER A 197 11.05 11.90 0.38
N VAL A 198 11.41 12.62 1.45
CA VAL A 198 12.71 13.29 1.58
C VAL A 198 13.82 12.29 1.92
N THR A 199 13.58 11.35 2.83
CA THR A 199 14.56 10.36 3.28
C THR A 199 14.93 9.39 2.15
N GLU A 200 13.95 8.92 1.38
CA GLU A 200 14.16 8.02 0.25
C GLU A 200 14.52 8.76 -1.05
N ASN A 201 14.49 10.10 -1.05
CA ASN A 201 14.64 10.92 -2.25
C ASN A 201 13.64 10.54 -3.37
N ARG A 202 12.39 10.21 -2.97
CA ARG A 202 11.30 9.78 -3.85
C ARG A 202 10.16 10.80 -3.80
N PRO A 203 10.19 11.85 -4.65
CA PRO A 203 9.17 12.92 -4.64
C PRO A 203 7.77 12.41 -5.00
N MET A 204 7.66 11.27 -5.70
CA MET A 204 6.36 10.73 -6.12
C MET A 204 5.47 10.34 -4.93
N ILE A 205 6.05 9.94 -3.79
CA ILE A 205 5.29 9.55 -2.59
C ILE A 205 4.39 10.70 -2.12
N ILE A 206 4.97 11.88 -1.90
CA ILE A 206 4.21 13.04 -1.45
C ILE A 206 3.30 13.62 -2.55
N LEU A 207 3.72 13.55 -3.82
CA LEU A 207 2.90 14.02 -4.93
C LEU A 207 1.63 13.16 -5.12
N ASN A 208 1.75 11.84 -5.00
CA ASN A 208 0.61 10.92 -5.03
C ASN A 208 -0.32 11.16 -3.85
N PHE A 209 0.22 11.42 -2.65
CA PHE A 209 -0.61 11.77 -1.50
C PHE A 209 -1.38 13.07 -1.72
N ILE A 210 -0.73 14.13 -2.20
CA ILE A 210 -1.38 15.41 -2.52
C ILE A 210 -2.45 15.23 -3.60
N ALA A 211 -2.16 14.44 -4.63
CA ALA A 211 -3.11 14.12 -5.70
C ALA A 211 -4.33 13.38 -5.13
N LEU A 212 -4.12 12.34 -4.33
CA LEU A 212 -5.18 11.56 -3.68
C LEU A 212 -6.08 12.46 -2.82
N VAL A 213 -5.50 13.31 -1.96
CA VAL A 213 -6.26 14.23 -1.11
C VAL A 213 -7.05 15.24 -1.95
N SER A 214 -6.43 15.77 -3.01
CA SER A 214 -7.09 16.75 -3.91
C SER A 214 -8.27 16.13 -4.66
N ILE A 215 -8.08 14.93 -5.21
CA ILE A 215 -9.12 14.18 -5.93
C ILE A 215 -10.23 13.78 -4.94
N SER A 216 -9.88 13.31 -3.76
CA SER A 216 -10.84 12.92 -2.72
C SER A 216 -11.67 14.10 -2.22
N LEU A 217 -11.06 15.27 -2.00
CA LEU A 217 -11.79 16.48 -1.62
C LEU A 217 -12.71 16.95 -2.75
N GLY A 218 -12.23 16.91 -3.99
CA GLY A 218 -13.04 17.20 -5.18
C GLY A 218 -14.24 16.28 -5.31
N LEU A 219 -14.04 14.97 -5.17
CA LEU A 219 -15.09 13.96 -5.24
C LEU A 219 -16.08 14.09 -4.07
N THR A 220 -15.58 14.34 -2.86
CA THR A 220 -16.40 14.56 -1.66
C THR A 220 -17.30 15.79 -1.84
N ASN A 221 -16.78 16.88 -2.39
CA ASN A 221 -17.57 18.08 -2.69
C ASN A 221 -18.64 17.85 -3.76
N LEU A 222 -18.49 16.84 -4.62
CA LEU A 222 -19.49 16.45 -5.62
C LEU A 222 -20.56 15.50 -5.07
N LEU A 223 -20.39 14.97 -3.86
CA LEU A 223 -21.41 14.11 -3.25
C LEU A 223 -22.71 14.89 -3.03
N PRO A 224 -23.88 14.24 -3.16
CA PRO A 224 -25.19 14.86 -3.00
C PRO A 224 -25.53 15.12 -1.51
N ILE A 225 -24.60 15.74 -0.78
CA ILE A 225 -24.69 16.05 0.64
C ILE A 225 -25.00 17.55 0.78
N PRO A 226 -26.06 17.94 1.52
CA PRO A 226 -26.34 19.33 1.78
C PRO A 226 -25.17 20.06 2.46
N ALA A 227 -24.99 21.33 2.14
CA ALA A 227 -23.83 22.20 2.45
C ALA A 227 -22.59 22.05 1.55
N LEU A 228 -22.50 21.00 0.73
CA LEU A 228 -21.48 20.87 -0.31
C LEU A 228 -22.01 21.27 -1.69
N ASP A 229 -21.11 21.47 -2.65
CA ASP A 229 -21.44 21.87 -4.03
C ASP A 229 -22.35 20.83 -4.72
N GLY A 230 -22.11 19.54 -4.47
CA GLY A 230 -22.95 18.44 -4.97
C GLY A 230 -24.36 18.43 -4.39
N GLY A 231 -24.58 19.04 -3.23
CA GLY A 231 -25.92 19.28 -2.69
C GLY A 231 -26.76 20.18 -3.59
N ARG A 232 -26.15 21.23 -4.16
CA ARG A 232 -26.83 22.10 -5.14
C ARG A 232 -27.15 21.35 -6.43
N ILE A 233 -26.21 20.51 -6.90
CA ILE A 233 -26.44 19.65 -8.06
C ILE A 233 -27.65 18.74 -7.81
N LEU A 234 -27.74 18.10 -6.64
CA LEU A 234 -28.89 17.28 -6.26
C LEU A 234 -30.20 18.08 -6.31
N PHE A 235 -30.23 19.29 -5.75
CA PHE A 235 -31.43 20.12 -5.77
C PHE A 235 -31.86 20.49 -7.19
N VAL A 236 -30.92 20.85 -8.06
CA VAL A 236 -31.20 21.13 -9.47
C VAL A 236 -31.75 19.89 -10.17
N LEU A 237 -31.19 18.71 -9.93
CA LEU A 237 -31.72 17.45 -10.47
C LEU A 237 -33.15 17.19 -10.00
N VAL A 238 -33.44 17.42 -8.72
CA VAL A 238 -34.80 17.30 -8.16
C VAL A 238 -35.75 18.32 -8.78
N GLU A 239 -35.31 19.57 -9.00
CA GLU A 239 -36.11 20.61 -9.65
C GLU A 239 -36.46 20.26 -11.10
N ILE A 240 -35.51 19.70 -11.86
CA ILE A 240 -35.72 19.23 -13.23
C ILE A 240 -36.82 18.15 -13.25
N VAL A 241 -36.75 17.16 -12.35
CA VAL A 241 -37.76 16.10 -12.26
C VAL A 241 -39.12 16.64 -11.80
N ARG A 242 -39.11 17.62 -10.88
CA ARG A 242 -40.33 18.17 -10.29
C ARG A 242 -41.01 19.23 -11.17
N GLY A 243 -40.31 19.77 -12.16
CA GLY A 243 -40.79 20.84 -13.04
C GLY A 243 -41.10 22.17 -12.34
N ARG A 244 -40.73 22.32 -11.07
CA ARG A 244 -40.96 23.54 -10.27
C ARG A 244 -39.81 23.78 -9.29
N PRO A 245 -39.36 25.04 -9.15
CA PRO A 245 -38.23 25.39 -8.28
C PRO A 245 -38.55 25.08 -6.81
N ILE A 246 -37.53 24.74 -6.05
CA ILE A 246 -37.59 24.61 -4.59
C ILE A 246 -37.54 26.01 -3.99
N SER A 247 -38.34 26.23 -2.93
CA SER A 247 -38.35 27.54 -2.30
C SER A 247 -36.99 27.78 -1.63
N PRO A 248 -36.37 28.96 -1.81
CA PRO A 248 -35.04 29.25 -1.27
C PRO A 248 -34.93 29.04 0.24
N GLU A 249 -36.03 29.24 1.00
CA GLU A 249 -36.03 29.04 2.45
C GLU A 249 -35.88 27.56 2.83
N ARG A 250 -36.46 26.65 2.04
CA ARG A 250 -36.38 25.21 2.29
C ARG A 250 -35.02 24.65 1.91
N GLU A 251 -34.47 25.12 0.79
CA GLU A 251 -33.10 24.77 0.38
C GLU A 251 -32.10 25.26 1.43
N GLY A 252 -32.21 26.52 1.85
CA GLY A 252 -31.35 27.11 2.88
C GLY A 252 -31.42 26.37 4.21
N LEU A 253 -32.61 25.93 4.64
CA LEU A 253 -32.77 25.12 5.85
C LEU A 253 -32.06 23.77 5.74
N VAL A 254 -32.18 23.09 4.59
CA VAL A 254 -31.53 21.80 4.37
C VAL A 254 -30.01 21.95 4.33
N HIS A 255 -29.49 23.00 3.68
CA HIS A 255 -28.06 23.32 3.71
C HIS A 255 -27.57 23.66 5.12
N LEU A 256 -28.33 24.43 5.91
CA LEU A 256 -27.98 24.76 7.30
C LEU A 256 -27.89 23.49 8.17
N VAL A 257 -28.89 22.61 8.07
CA VAL A 257 -28.92 21.34 8.81
C VAL A 257 -27.76 20.46 8.36
N GLY A 258 -27.51 20.34 7.05
CA GLY A 258 -26.37 19.61 6.52
C GLY A 258 -25.04 20.14 7.04
N LEU A 259 -24.85 21.46 7.02
CA LEU A 259 -23.66 22.12 7.54
C LEU A 259 -23.46 21.81 9.02
N ALA A 260 -24.52 21.93 9.83
CA ALA A 260 -24.45 21.63 11.26
C ALA A 260 -24.06 20.17 11.52
N LEU A 261 -24.62 19.22 10.75
CA LEU A 261 -24.28 17.81 10.84
C LEU A 261 -22.83 17.56 10.41
N LEU A 262 -22.38 18.15 9.31
CA LEU A 262 -21.00 18.02 8.82
C LEU A 262 -19.99 18.60 9.80
N LEU A 263 -20.25 19.78 10.36
CA LEU A 263 -19.38 20.37 11.39
C LEU A 263 -19.34 19.51 12.65
N SER A 264 -20.49 18.95 13.06
CA SER A 264 -20.56 18.04 14.21
C SER A 264 -19.73 16.78 13.95
N LEU A 265 -19.88 16.18 12.76
CA LEU A 265 -19.08 15.03 12.34
C LEU A 265 -17.59 15.38 12.30
N MET A 266 -17.23 16.55 11.78
CA MET A 266 -15.84 17.01 11.70
C MET A 266 -15.22 17.16 13.08
N VAL A 267 -15.98 17.61 14.09
CA VAL A 267 -15.53 17.64 15.49
C VAL A 267 -15.31 16.23 16.04
N VAL A 268 -16.22 15.30 15.76
CA VAL A 268 -16.07 13.89 16.18
C VAL A 268 -14.82 13.26 15.55
N VAL A 269 -14.64 13.43 14.24
CA VAL A 269 -13.47 12.92 13.51
C VAL A 269 -12.19 13.58 14.02
N LEU A 270 -12.19 14.88 14.29
CA LEU A 270 -11.06 15.59 14.89
C LEU A 270 -10.67 15.01 16.25
N ILE A 271 -11.66 14.76 17.13
CA ILE A 271 -11.40 14.14 18.44
C ILE A 271 -10.81 12.74 18.24
N ASN A 272 -11.37 11.96 17.31
CA ASN A 272 -10.89 10.62 16.99
C ASN A 272 -9.44 10.64 16.45
N ASP A 273 -9.09 11.60 15.60
CA ASP A 273 -7.73 11.81 15.07
C ASP A 273 -6.71 12.18 16.14
N ILE A 274 -7.14 12.92 17.16
CA ILE A 274 -6.27 13.25 18.30
C ILE A 274 -6.14 12.06 19.24
N ALA A 275 -7.24 11.35 19.52
CA ALA A 275 -7.26 10.20 20.42
C ALA A 275 -6.52 8.99 19.86
N HIS A 276 -6.58 8.81 18.54
CA HIS A 276 -5.94 7.71 17.82
C HIS A 276 -5.15 8.30 16.64
N PRO A 277 -3.88 8.67 16.81
CA PRO A 277 -3.08 9.21 15.72
C PRO A 277 -3.04 8.29 14.48
N VAL A 278 -3.07 8.88 13.28
CA VAL A 278 -2.98 8.11 12.02
C VAL A 278 -1.61 7.45 11.87
N THR A 279 -0.59 7.98 12.55
CA THR A 279 0.75 7.38 12.60
C THR A 279 0.74 5.96 13.15
N ASP A 280 -0.25 5.57 13.94
CA ASP A 280 -0.34 4.22 14.50
C ASP A 280 -0.88 3.22 13.48
N LEU A 281 -1.51 3.69 12.39
CA LEU A 281 -1.95 2.86 11.26
C LEU A 281 -0.88 2.69 10.19
N LEU A 282 0.10 3.60 10.15
CA LEU A 282 1.20 3.61 9.18
C LEU A 282 2.47 2.92 9.70
N ARG A 283 2.43 2.36 10.92
CA ARG A 283 3.53 1.69 11.60
C ARG A 283 3.36 0.18 11.62
#